data_AF-A0A965F2F2-F1
#
_entry.id   AF-A0A965F2F2-F1
#
_cell.length_a   1.000
_cell.length_b   1.000
_cell.length_c   1.000
_cell.angle_alpha   90.00
_cell.angle_beta   90.00
_cell.angle_gamma   90.00
#
_symmetry.space_group_name_H-M   'P 1'
#
loop_
_entity.id
_entity.type
_entity.pdbx_description
1 polymer ?
#
loop_
_entity_poly.entity_id
_entity_poly.type
_entity_poly.pdbx_seq_one_letter_code
_entity_poly.pdbx_strand_id
1 'polypeptide(L)'
;MSDSAKTSRAGRNLPAAIAVSLVLGGLVIGTLIFAPRGWVLMVAVAMAVATHEVVRRLRDGGYVIPLIPLIVGGQAMVWLTWPFGAAGALGAFGATVLVCLTWRLFGEGLRSQPVNYLRDASATV
;
A
#
# COMPACT_ATOMS: atom_id res chain seq x y z
N MET A 1 -13.22 -43.12 6.48
CA MET A 1 -13.60 -41.79 5.98
C MET A 1 -12.66 -41.45 4.83
N SER A 2 -13.09 -41.62 3.58
CA SER A 2 -12.32 -41.21 2.41
C SER A 2 -12.51 -39.70 2.22
N ASP A 3 -11.45 -38.93 2.46
CA ASP A 3 -11.44 -37.50 2.13
C ASP A 3 -11.55 -37.33 0.61
N SER A 4 -12.67 -36.74 0.17
CA SER A 4 -12.87 -36.30 -1.20
C SER A 4 -11.94 -35.12 -1.46
N ALA A 5 -10.85 -35.36 -2.21
CA ALA A 5 -9.98 -34.31 -2.70
C ALA A 5 -10.81 -33.34 -3.56
N LYS A 6 -11.09 -32.14 -3.04
CA LYS A 6 -11.75 -31.07 -3.81
C LYS A 6 -10.92 -30.78 -5.05
N THR A 7 -11.48 -31.06 -6.23
CA THR A 7 -10.90 -30.68 -7.52
C THR A 7 -10.59 -29.18 -7.54
N SER A 8 -9.30 -28.86 -7.60
CA SER A 8 -8.81 -27.48 -7.65
C SER A 8 -9.32 -26.76 -8.90
N ARG A 9 -10.02 -25.63 -8.72
CA ARG A 9 -10.45 -24.73 -9.81
C ARG A 9 -9.31 -23.85 -10.37
N ALA A 10 -8.06 -24.17 -10.06
CA ALA A 10 -6.90 -23.32 -10.33
C ALA A 10 -6.72 -22.95 -11.82
N GLY A 11 -7.24 -23.75 -12.76
CA GLY A 11 -7.11 -23.47 -14.21
C GLY A 11 -8.09 -22.46 -14.79
N ARG A 12 -9.28 -22.25 -14.20
CA ARG A 12 -10.35 -21.43 -14.83
C ARG A 12 -10.04 -19.93 -14.83
N ASN A 13 -9.23 -19.46 -13.88
CA ASN A 13 -8.89 -18.04 -13.75
C ASN A 13 -7.61 -17.67 -14.53
N LEU A 14 -6.95 -18.63 -15.19
CA LEU A 14 -5.72 -18.39 -15.93
C LEU A 14 -5.92 -17.40 -17.10
N PRO A 15 -6.98 -17.51 -17.94
CA PRO A 15 -7.23 -16.53 -19.01
C PRO A 15 -7.59 -15.14 -18.45
N ALA A 16 -8.35 -15.11 -17.35
CA ALA A 16 -8.70 -13.86 -16.69
C ALA A 16 -7.46 -13.15 -16.13
N ALA A 17 -6.54 -13.89 -15.51
CA ALA A 17 -5.29 -13.33 -15.01
C ALA A 17 -4.42 -12.72 -16.13
N ILE A 18 -4.33 -13.38 -17.29
CA ILE A 18 -3.62 -12.85 -18.46
C ILE A 18 -4.31 -11.57 -18.94
N ALA A 19 -5.64 -11.58 -19.09
CA ALA A 19 -6.39 -10.40 -19.53
C ALA A 19 -6.17 -9.20 -18.59
N VAL A 20 -6.24 -9.41 -17.27
CA VAL A 20 -6.01 -8.34 -16.28
C VAL A 20 -4.59 -7.79 -16.39
N SER A 21 -3.58 -8.66 -16.47
CA SER A 21 -2.18 -8.23 -16.60
C SER A 21 -1.93 -7.47 -17.89
N LEU A 22 -2.51 -7.89 -19.02
CA LEU A 22 -2.40 -7.18 -20.29
C LEU A 22 -3.08 -5.80 -20.24
N VAL A 23 -4.24 -5.71 -19.60
CA VAL A 23 -4.95 -4.42 -19.42
C VAL A 23 -4.14 -3.48 -18.52
N LEU A 24 -3.67 -3.95 -17.37
CA LEU A 24 -2.90 -3.12 -16.43
C LEU A 24 -1.53 -2.73 -17.01
N GLY A 25 -0.82 -3.69 -17.60
CA GLY A 25 0.47 -3.43 -18.26
C GLY A 25 0.32 -2.51 -19.46
N GLY A 26 -0.71 -2.72 -20.29
CA GLY A 26 -1.04 -1.86 -21.41
C GLY A 26 -1.42 -0.45 -20.98
N LEU A 27 -2.16 -0.30 -19.88
CA LEU A 27 -2.50 1.01 -19.30
C LEU A 27 -1.25 1.77 -18.86
N VAL A 28 -0.33 1.11 -18.16
CA VAL A 28 0.94 1.70 -17.71
C VAL A 28 1.80 2.14 -18.90
N ILE A 29 2.03 1.23 -19.85
CA ILE A 29 2.85 1.51 -21.05
C ILE A 29 2.19 2.59 -21.91
N GLY A 30 0.89 2.48 -22.16
CA GLY A 30 0.12 3.45 -22.93
C GLY A 30 0.15 4.84 -22.30
N THR A 31 0.05 4.94 -20.97
CA THR A 31 0.15 6.22 -20.27
C THR A 31 1.52 6.85 -20.45
N LEU A 32 2.60 6.07 -20.37
CA LEU A 32 3.95 6.59 -20.58
C LEU A 32 4.19 7.08 -22.01
N ILE A 33 3.60 6.42 -23.01
CA ILE A 33 3.73 6.79 -24.42
C ILE A 33 2.87 8.04 -24.75
N PHE A 34 1.61 8.07 -24.33
CA PHE A 34 0.63 9.07 -24.78
C PHE A 34 0.42 10.23 -23.80
N ALA A 35 0.59 10.00 -22.50
CA ALA A 35 0.30 10.99 -21.45
C ALA A 35 1.37 11.00 -20.33
N PRO A 36 2.68 11.12 -20.64
CA PRO A 36 3.75 11.03 -19.64
C PRO A 36 3.64 12.08 -18.54
N ARG A 37 3.05 13.25 -18.82
CA ARG A 37 2.81 14.30 -17.81
C ARG A 37 1.83 13.87 -16.72
N GLY A 38 0.92 12.93 -17.01
CA GLY A 38 -0.07 12.40 -16.06
C GLY A 38 0.43 11.22 -15.22
N TRP A 39 1.67 10.75 -15.47
CA TRP A 39 2.23 9.56 -14.83
C TRP A 39 2.16 9.61 -13.30
N VAL A 40 2.64 10.70 -12.69
CA VAL A 40 2.69 10.84 -11.23
C VAL A 40 1.29 10.85 -10.63
N LEU A 41 0.33 11.52 -11.28
CA LEU A 41 -1.06 11.53 -10.82
C LEU A 41 -1.69 10.13 -10.88
N MET A 42 -1.46 9.39 -11.96
CA MET A 42 -1.93 8.01 -12.10
C MET A 42 -1.36 7.12 -11.00
N VAL A 43 -0.04 7.18 -10.76
CA VAL A 43 0.63 6.42 -9.70
C VAL A 43 0.10 6.84 -8.32
N ALA A 44 -0.12 8.13 -8.09
CA ALA A 44 -0.66 8.64 -6.83
C ALA A 44 -2.03 8.05 -6.50
N VAL A 45 -2.94 7.99 -7.48
CA VAL A 45 -4.27 7.38 -7.30
C VAL A 45 -4.16 5.86 -7.09
N ALA A 46 -3.36 5.18 -7.92
CA ALA A 46 -3.17 3.73 -7.82
C ALA A 46 -2.61 3.33 -6.45
N MET A 47 -1.60 4.07 -5.96
CA MET A 47 -1.01 3.83 -4.64
C MET A 47 -1.99 4.10 -3.51
N ALA A 48 -2.81 5.15 -3.59
CA ALA A 48 -3.83 5.43 -2.57
C ALA A 48 -4.83 4.26 -2.43
N VAL A 49 -5.31 3.73 -3.57
CA VAL A 49 -6.23 2.58 -3.60
C VAL A 49 -5.53 1.32 -3.07
N ALA A 50 -4.31 1.05 -3.51
CA ALA A 50 -3.54 -0.10 -3.06
C ALA A 50 -3.30 -0.07 -1.53
N THR A 51 -2.87 1.07 -0.99
CA THR A 51 -2.69 1.26 0.45
C THR A 51 -4.01 1.06 1.20
N HIS A 52 -5.12 1.62 0.70
CA HIS A 52 -6.43 1.45 1.33
C HIS A 52 -6.83 -0.03 1.42
N GLU A 53 -6.69 -0.80 0.33
CA GLU A 53 -7.02 -2.22 0.32
C GLU A 53 -6.13 -3.02 1.27
N VAL A 54 -4.81 -2.78 1.27
CA VAL A 54 -3.88 -3.48 2.18
C VAL A 54 -4.23 -3.20 3.64
N VAL A 55 -4.45 -1.93 4.00
CA VAL A 55 -4.81 -1.54 5.36
C VAL A 55 -6.14 -2.13 5.78
N ARG A 56 -7.14 -2.14 4.88
CA ARG A 56 -8.44 -2.76 5.13
C ARG A 56 -8.28 -4.25 5.45
N ARG A 57 -7.51 -5.00 4.65
CA ARG A 57 -7.27 -6.43 4.86
C ARG A 57 -6.55 -6.73 6.17
N LEU A 58 -5.59 -5.89 6.55
CA LEU A 58 -4.87 -6.05 7.81
C LEU A 58 -5.74 -5.70 9.02
N ARG A 59 -6.63 -4.71 8.90
CA ARG A 59 -7.64 -4.39 9.93
C ARG A 59 -8.63 -5.52 10.14
N ASP A 60 -9.06 -6.19 9.07
CA ASP A 60 -9.89 -7.41 9.17
C ASP A 60 -9.17 -8.51 9.96
N GLY A 61 -7.83 -8.52 9.94
CA GLY A 61 -6.95 -9.40 10.73
C GLY A 61 -6.66 -8.92 12.16
N GLY A 62 -7.27 -7.83 12.62
CA GLY A 62 -7.15 -7.31 13.99
C GLY A 62 -6.01 -6.30 14.21
N TYR A 63 -5.32 -5.84 13.16
CA TYR A 63 -4.26 -4.84 13.30
C TYR A 63 -4.82 -3.40 13.36
N VAL A 64 -4.29 -2.60 14.28
CA VAL A 64 -4.63 -1.18 14.41
C VAL A 64 -3.63 -0.35 13.58
N ILE A 65 -4.00 -0.06 12.34
CA ILE A 65 -3.11 0.61 11.39
C ILE A 65 -3.48 2.10 11.21
N PRO A 66 -2.49 3.02 11.30
CA PRO A 66 -2.70 4.46 11.11
C PRO A 66 -2.86 4.82 9.62
N LEU A 67 -4.05 4.59 9.07
CA LEU A 67 -4.36 4.82 7.64
C LEU A 67 -4.06 6.26 7.18
N ILE A 68 -4.38 7.26 8.01
CA ILE A 68 -4.21 8.67 7.63
C ILE A 68 -2.72 9.00 7.43
N PRO A 69 -1.82 8.75 8.39
CA PRO A 69 -0.37 8.86 8.18
C PRO A 69 0.15 8.10 6.95
N LEU A 70 -0.31 6.87 6.72
CA LEU A 70 0.15 6.05 5.60
C LEU A 70 -0.28 6.61 4.24
N ILE A 71 -1.52 7.07 4.09
CA ILE A 71 -1.99 7.67 2.83
C ILE A 71 -1.25 8.97 2.57
N VAL A 72 -1.14 9.85 3.58
CA VAL A 72 -0.42 11.13 3.45
C VAL A 72 1.05 10.89 3.10
N GLY A 73 1.70 9.95 3.79
CA GLY A 73 3.07 9.56 3.54
C GLY A 73 3.29 8.96 2.16
N GLY A 74 2.42 8.04 1.72
CA GLY A 74 2.44 7.47 0.38
C GLY A 74 2.27 8.52 -0.71
N GLN A 75 1.38 9.50 -0.51
CA GLN A 75 1.26 10.64 -1.43
C GLN A 75 2.54 11.47 -1.44
N ALA A 76 3.12 11.80 -0.28
CA ALA A 76 4.37 12.54 -0.21
C ALA A 76 5.50 11.82 -0.96
N MET A 77 5.63 10.50 -0.83
CA MET A 77 6.62 9.71 -1.58
C MET A 77 6.43 9.86 -3.10
N VAL A 78 5.20 9.70 -3.59
CA VAL A 78 4.90 9.80 -5.02
C VAL A 78 5.16 11.22 -5.55
N TRP A 79 4.65 12.25 -4.88
CA TRP A 79 4.79 13.63 -5.34
C TRP A 79 6.23 14.15 -5.28
N LEU A 80 7.01 13.74 -4.27
CA LEU A 80 8.41 14.15 -4.17
C LEU A 80 9.33 13.47 -5.20
N THR A 81 8.87 12.40 -5.87
CA THR A 81 9.64 11.84 -7.00
C THR A 81 9.77 12.82 -8.16
N TRP A 82 8.85 13.76 -8.31
CA TRP A 82 8.86 14.70 -9.42
C TRP A 82 10.03 15.71 -9.34
N PRO A 83 10.21 16.48 -8.25
CA PRO A 83 11.35 17.41 -8.11
C PRO A 83 12.65 16.75 -7.63
N PHE A 84 12.58 15.69 -6.81
CA PHE A 84 13.76 15.14 -6.10
C PHE A 84 14.09 13.68 -6.48
N GLY A 85 13.35 13.09 -7.41
CA GLY A 85 13.58 11.71 -7.85
C GLY A 85 13.52 10.70 -6.71
N ALA A 86 14.40 9.70 -6.76
CA ALA A 86 14.47 8.64 -5.76
C ALA A 86 14.78 9.16 -4.34
N ALA A 87 15.58 10.23 -4.22
CA ALA A 87 15.90 10.84 -2.93
C ALA A 87 14.66 11.42 -2.25
N GLY A 88 13.74 12.02 -3.03
CA GLY A 88 12.46 12.51 -2.53
C GLY A 88 11.58 11.40 -1.97
N ALA A 89 11.47 10.28 -2.68
CA ALA A 89 10.73 9.12 -2.21
C ALA A 89 11.32 8.54 -0.91
N LEU A 90 12.65 8.37 -0.86
CA LEU A 90 13.34 7.86 0.34
C LEU A 90 13.17 8.80 1.53
N GLY A 91 13.27 10.12 1.31
CA GLY A 91 13.04 11.13 2.33
C GLY A 91 11.63 11.09 2.90
N ALA A 92 10.60 11.05 2.04
CA ALA A 92 9.22 10.92 2.48
C ALA A 92 8.95 9.57 3.15
N PHE A 93 9.58 8.49 2.70
CA PHE A 93 9.51 7.19 3.38
C PHE A 93 10.01 7.29 4.83
N GLY A 94 11.22 7.80 5.04
CA GLY A 94 11.76 8.01 6.39
C GLY A 94 10.87 8.90 7.26
N ALA A 95 10.37 10.01 6.71
CA ALA A 95 9.44 10.89 7.42
C ALA A 95 8.12 10.17 7.79
N THR A 96 7.57 9.37 6.87
CA THR A 96 6.34 8.60 7.10
C THR A 96 6.52 7.58 8.20
N VAL A 97 7.65 6.87 8.20
CA VAL A 97 8.01 5.92 9.28
C VAL A 97 8.00 6.64 10.62
N LEU A 98 8.70 7.78 10.74
CA LEU A 98 8.73 8.56 11.98
C LEU A 98 7.34 9.00 12.42
N VAL A 99 6.53 9.54 11.49
CA VAL A 99 5.15 9.96 11.79
C VAL A 99 4.31 8.77 12.25
N CYS A 100 4.43 7.59 11.63
CA CYS A 100 3.68 6.40 12.04
C CYS A 100 4.09 5.91 13.43
N LEU A 101 5.39 5.90 13.74
CA LEU A 101 5.91 5.55 15.06
C LEU A 101 5.41 6.53 16.13
N THR A 102 5.51 7.84 15.86
CA THR A 102 5.00 8.89 16.74
C THR A 102 3.50 8.80 16.93
N TRP A 103 2.74 8.62 15.85
CA TRP A 103 1.28 8.49 15.90
C TRP A 103 0.84 7.33 16.79
N ARG A 104 1.57 6.22 16.74
CA ARG A 104 1.27 5.06 17.57
C ARG A 104 1.70 5.23 19.02
N LEU A 105 2.82 5.90 19.27
CA LEU A 105 3.28 6.19 20.62
C LEU A 105 2.30 7.09 21.38
N PHE A 106 1.68 8.05 20.69
CA PHE A 106 0.78 9.03 21.31
C PHE A 106 -0.71 8.72 21.10
N GLY A 107 -1.06 7.77 20.23
CA GLY A 107 -2.44 7.47 19.84
C GLY A 107 -3.32 6.91 20.97
N GLU A 108 -2.73 6.25 21.97
CA GLU A 108 -3.45 5.76 23.17
C GLU A 108 -3.40 6.76 24.34
N GLY A 109 -2.79 7.94 24.13
CA GLY A 109 -2.60 8.99 25.13
C GLY A 109 -1.32 8.84 25.97
N LEU A 110 -0.75 9.96 26.43
CA LEU A 110 0.50 10.04 27.21
C LEU A 110 0.52 9.22 28.53
N ARG A 111 -0.62 8.66 28.93
CA ARG A 111 -0.82 7.95 30.21
C ARG A 111 -1.15 6.47 30.05
N SER A 112 -1.32 5.98 28.82
CA SER A 112 -1.58 4.56 28.54
C SER A 112 -0.29 3.89 28.09
N GLN A 113 0.02 2.71 28.64
CA GLN A 113 1.24 1.98 28.30
C GLN A 113 1.07 1.29 26.93
N PRO A 114 1.98 1.49 25.95
CA PRO A 114 1.81 0.93 24.61
C PRO A 114 1.77 -0.60 24.63
N VAL A 115 0.59 -1.19 24.42
CA VAL A 115 0.44 -2.65 24.31
C VAL A 115 0.73 -3.09 22.87
N ASN A 116 1.44 -4.21 22.69
CA ASN A 116 1.81 -4.77 21.38
C ASN A 116 2.63 -3.85 20.44
N TYR A 117 3.35 -2.85 20.97
CA TYR A 117 4.08 -1.85 20.16
C TYR A 117 4.98 -2.45 19.06
N LEU A 118 5.80 -3.45 19.33
CA LEU A 118 6.67 -4.00 18.28
C LEU A 118 5.89 -4.67 17.13
N ARG A 119 4.78 -5.35 17.45
CA ARG A 119 3.97 -6.10 16.47
C ARG A 119 3.34 -5.18 15.43
N ASP A 120 2.56 -4.19 15.85
CA ASP A 120 1.89 -3.34 14.85
C ASP A 120 2.84 -2.30 14.25
N ALA A 121 3.99 -2.01 14.86
CA ALA A 121 5.04 -1.21 14.21
C ALA A 121 5.61 -1.98 13.02
N SER A 122 5.98 -3.25 13.19
CA SER A 122 6.45 -4.11 12.10
C SER A 122 5.39 -4.37 11.01
N ALA A 123 4.10 -4.28 11.34
CA ALA A 123 3.03 -4.43 10.36
C ALA A 123 2.74 -3.13 9.57
N THR A 124 3.23 -1.98 10.05
CA THR A 124 2.94 -0.67 9.46
C THR A 124 3.98 -0.22 8.43
N VAL A 125 5.25 -0.64 8.58
CA VAL A 125 6.38 -0.18 7.76
C VAL A 125 7.18 -1.32 7.15
#